data_AF-A0A9X7BP37-F1
#
_entry.id   AF-A0A9X7BP37-F1
#
_cell.length_a   1.000
_cell.length_b   1.000
_cell.length_c   1.000
_cell.angle_alpha   90.00
_cell.angle_beta   90.00
_cell.angle_gamma   90.00
#
_symmetry.space_group_name_H-M   'P 1'
#
loop_
_entity.id
_entity.type
_entity.pdbx_description
1 polymer ?
#
loop_
_entity_poly.entity_id
_entity_poly.type
_entity_poly.pdbx_seq_one_letter_code
_entity_poly.pdbx_strand_id
1 'polypeptide(L)'
;MSKKKVDKTYYLNETTVVYIKEYAEEKGIKPSHALERIVAEHQNQNHDLLEQIKAAVKEVVHEDLGRIRAGTNLTDKHTRMLLQFANHYFAVNKFENLATTSQYMSKGMIQAEGFVKDQISNARMKKIERQQGTGN
;
A
#
# COMPACT_ATOMS: atom_id res chain seq x y z
N MET A 1 36.48 17.00 -5.39
CA MET A 1 37.48 17.68 -4.53
C MET A 1 37.87 16.74 -3.40
N SER A 2 39.17 16.42 -3.26
CA SER A 2 39.64 15.50 -2.20
C SER A 2 39.45 16.14 -0.83
N LYS A 3 38.73 15.48 0.09
CA LYS A 3 38.53 15.97 1.46
C LYS A 3 39.88 16.03 2.17
N LYS A 4 40.21 17.18 2.76
CA LYS A 4 41.48 17.38 3.48
C LYS A 4 41.48 16.47 4.72
N LYS A 5 42.49 15.60 4.85
CA LYS A 5 42.64 14.72 6.01
C LYS A 5 43.17 15.51 7.21
N VAL A 6 42.64 15.23 8.40
CA VAL A 6 43.04 15.85 9.67
C VAL A 6 43.51 14.74 10.60
N ASP A 7 44.65 14.95 11.26
CA ASP A 7 45.14 14.03 12.28
C ASP A 7 44.44 14.28 13.62
N LYS A 8 43.98 13.20 14.26
CA LYS A 8 43.23 13.25 15.52
C LYS A 8 43.35 11.93 16.27
N THR A 9 43.61 12.01 17.57
CA THR A 9 43.74 10.85 18.45
C THR A 9 42.46 10.62 19.25
N TYR A 10 41.97 9.39 19.26
CA TYR A 10 40.79 8.97 20.02
C TYR A 10 41.12 7.75 20.88
N TYR A 11 40.47 7.64 22.03
CA TYR A 11 40.48 6.40 22.83
C TYR A 11 39.35 5.50 22.34
N LEU A 12 39.70 4.25 22.00
CA LEU A 12 38.77 3.24 21.51
C LEU A 12 38.91 1.99 22.38
N ASN A 13 37.81 1.28 22.57
CA ASN A 13 37.83 -0.01 23.25
C ASN A 13 38.56 -1.04 22.39
N GLU A 14 39.16 -2.04 23.04
CA GLU A 14 39.93 -3.09 22.37
C GLU A 14 39.10 -3.82 21.29
N THR A 15 37.83 -4.12 21.59
CA THR A 15 36.89 -4.73 20.64
C THR A 15 36.67 -3.88 19.39
N THR A 16 36.59 -2.56 19.52
CA THR A 16 36.44 -1.63 18.38
C THR A 16 37.70 -1.61 17.52
N VAL A 17 38.89 -1.64 18.16
CA VAL A 17 40.17 -1.68 17.44
C VAL A 17 40.33 -2.99 16.68
N VAL A 18 39.95 -4.12 17.28
CA VAL A 18 39.94 -5.44 16.63
C VAL A 18 39.01 -5.43 15.41
N TYR A 19 37.77 -4.97 15.58
CA TYR A 19 36.81 -4.89 14.48
C TYR A 19 37.32 -4.06 13.29
N ILE A 20 37.91 -2.89 13.53
CA ILE A 20 38.46 -2.05 12.46
C ILE A 20 39.61 -2.76 11.72
N LYS A 21 40.45 -3.53 12.44
CA LYS A 21 41.54 -4.30 11.83
C LYS A 21 41.01 -5.46 10.98
N GLU A 22 40.07 -6.24 11.50
CA GLU A 22 39.46 -7.35 10.78
C GLU A 22 38.79 -6.85 9.48
N TYR A 23 38.00 -5.77 9.56
CA TYR A 23 37.38 -5.15 8.40
C TYR A 23 38.44 -4.64 7.39
N ALA A 24 39.54 -4.06 7.88
CA ALA A 24 40.63 -3.57 7.04
C ALA A 24 41.32 -4.72 6.28
N GLU A 25 41.56 -5.84 6.95
CA GLU A 25 42.14 -7.05 6.37
C GLU A 25 41.20 -7.69 5.34
N GLU A 26 39.92 -7.86 5.67
CA GLU A 26 38.91 -8.44 4.77
C GLU A 26 38.80 -7.67 3.45
N LYS A 27 38.88 -6.33 3.53
CA LYS A 27 38.75 -5.45 2.35
C LYS A 27 40.09 -5.08 1.72
N GLY A 28 41.23 -5.53 2.27
CA GLY A 28 42.57 -5.20 1.77
C GLY A 28 42.91 -3.71 1.80
N ILE A 29 42.42 -2.97 2.80
CA ILE A 29 42.59 -1.52 2.94
C ILE A 29 43.33 -1.16 4.22
N LYS A 30 43.84 0.08 4.31
CA LYS A 30 44.45 0.56 5.56
C LYS A 30 43.38 0.78 6.65
N PRO A 31 43.70 0.58 7.94
CA PRO A 31 42.76 0.80 9.05
C PRO A 31 42.10 2.19 9.06
N SER A 32 42.82 3.24 8.64
CA SER A 32 42.25 4.58 8.52
C SER A 32 41.16 4.68 7.44
N HIS A 33 41.32 3.97 6.32
CA HIS A 33 40.30 3.88 5.27
C HIS A 33 39.15 2.94 5.66
N ALA A 34 39.42 1.91 6.45
CA ALA A 34 38.38 1.06 7.03
C ALA A 34 37.43 1.88 7.91
N LEU A 35 37.97 2.70 8.82
CA LEU A 35 37.15 3.58 9.66
C LEU A 35 36.36 4.60 8.83
N GLU A 36 36.98 5.22 7.82
CA GLU A 36 36.27 6.13 6.89
C GLU A 36 35.10 5.43 6.19
N ARG A 37 35.28 4.17 5.77
CA ARG A 37 34.22 3.36 5.14
C ARG A 37 33.11 2.99 6.11
N ILE A 38 33.44 2.49 7.30
CA ILE A 38 32.46 2.13 8.33
C ILE A 38 31.58 3.34 8.68
N VAL A 39 32.18 4.52 8.83
CA VAL A 39 31.42 5.75 9.10
C VAL A 39 30.52 6.13 7.93
N ALA A 40 31.01 6.02 6.68
CA ALA A 40 30.20 6.30 5.50
C ALA A 40 29.04 5.31 5.33
N GLU A 41 29.28 4.02 5.56
CA GLU A 41 28.25 2.97 5.56
C GLU A 41 27.21 3.24 6.64
N HIS A 42 27.62 3.54 7.87
CA HIS A 42 26.69 3.85 8.95
C HIS A 42 25.85 5.10 8.68
N GLN A 43 26.45 6.14 8.09
CA GLN A 43 25.71 7.34 7.67
C GLN A 43 24.66 7.03 6.59
N ASN A 44 24.92 6.04 5.73
CA ASN A 44 24.03 5.69 4.62
C ASN A 44 23.07 4.53 4.93
N GLN A 45 23.29 3.76 6.01
CA GLN A 45 22.47 2.60 6.40
C GLN A 45 20.97 2.91 6.45
N ASN A 46 20.60 4.07 7.02
CA ASN A 46 19.19 4.46 7.11
C ASN A 46 18.58 4.75 5.73
N HIS A 47 19.38 5.29 4.80
CA HIS A 47 18.91 5.58 3.44
C HIS A 47 18.73 4.30 2.62
N ASP A 48 19.70 3.39 2.69
CA ASP A 48 19.64 2.10 1.98
C ASP A 48 18.49 1.24 2.48
N LEU A 49 18.26 1.21 3.80
CA LEU A 49 17.14 0.49 4.41
C LEU A 49 15.79 1.10 4.00
N LEU A 50 15.68 2.43 3.94
CA LEU A 50 14.48 3.11 3.47
C LEU A 50 14.17 2.82 1.99
N GLU A 51 15.18 2.81 1.11
CA GLU A 51 14.97 2.49 -0.31
C GLU A 51 14.59 1.01 -0.50
N GLN A 52 15.17 0.09 0.27
CA GLN A 52 14.77 -1.32 0.27
C GLN A 52 13.31 -1.50 0.70
N ILE A 53 12.88 -0.85 1.78
CA ILE A 53 11.48 -0.89 2.24
C ILE A 53 10.55 -0.31 1.18
N LYS A 54 10.91 0.83 0.58
CA LYS A 54 10.12 1.47 -0.47
C LYS A 54 9.98 0.59 -1.71
N ALA A 55 11.04 -0.12 -2.10
CA ALA A 55 11.00 -1.09 -3.19
C ALA A 55 10.04 -2.25 -2.87
N ALA A 56 10.18 -2.87 -1.69
CA ALA A 56 9.31 -3.96 -1.26
C ALA A 56 7.83 -3.56 -1.16
N VAL A 57 7.55 -2.38 -0.58
CA VAL A 57 6.19 -1.83 -0.51
C VAL A 57 5.65 -1.57 -1.92
N LYS A 58 6.45 -1.00 -2.81
CA LYS A 58 6.03 -0.74 -4.19
C LYS A 58 5.68 -2.03 -4.92
N GLU A 59 6.46 -3.09 -4.76
CA GLU A 59 6.22 -4.38 -5.41
C GLU A 59 4.89 -5.00 -4.97
N VAL A 60 4.70 -5.15 -3.65
CA VAL A 60 3.47 -5.74 -3.07
C VAL A 60 2.24 -4.91 -3.44
N VAL A 61 2.32 -3.58 -3.27
CA VAL A 61 1.19 -2.70 -3.55
C VAL A 61 0.87 -2.63 -5.05
N HIS A 62 1.87 -2.71 -5.93
CA HIS A 62 1.64 -2.64 -7.36
C HIS A 62 0.85 -3.83 -7.89
N GLU A 63 1.15 -5.04 -7.41
CA GLU A 63 0.43 -6.24 -7.82
C GLU A 63 -1.05 -6.19 -7.37
N ASP A 64 -1.29 -5.89 -6.10
CA ASP A 64 -2.64 -5.84 -5.55
C ASP A 64 -3.49 -4.74 -6.20
N LEU A 65 -2.93 -3.54 -6.38
CA LEU A 65 -3.61 -2.46 -7.11
C LEU A 65 -3.87 -2.82 -8.57
N GLY A 66 -2.97 -3.58 -9.20
CA GLY A 66 -3.15 -4.11 -10.55
C GLY A 66 -4.36 -5.03 -10.66
N ARG A 67 -4.49 -5.99 -9.73
CA ARG A 67 -5.64 -6.90 -9.65
C ARG A 67 -6.95 -6.14 -9.39
N ILE A 68 -6.95 -5.19 -8.45
CA ILE A 68 -8.13 -4.35 -8.16
C ILE A 68 -8.56 -3.57 -9.41
N ARG A 69 -7.61 -2.98 -10.12
CA ARG A 69 -7.89 -2.24 -11.37
C ARG A 69 -8.48 -3.16 -12.44
N ALA A 70 -7.90 -4.35 -12.63
CA ALA A 70 -8.41 -5.33 -13.59
C ALA A 70 -9.84 -5.77 -13.25
N GLY A 71 -10.12 -6.07 -11.98
CA GLY A 71 -11.46 -6.41 -11.51
C GLY A 71 -12.46 -5.27 -11.73
N THR A 72 -12.07 -4.03 -11.40
CA THR A 72 -12.90 -2.84 -11.60
C THR A 72 -13.24 -2.62 -13.08
N ASN A 73 -12.26 -2.77 -13.96
CA ASN A 73 -12.46 -2.64 -15.41
C ASN A 73 -13.39 -3.73 -15.96
N LEU A 74 -13.26 -4.96 -15.46
CA LEU A 74 -14.14 -6.06 -15.85
C LEU A 74 -15.58 -5.82 -15.39
N THR A 75 -15.77 -5.38 -14.15
CA THR A 75 -17.09 -4.99 -13.63
C THR A 75 -17.69 -3.85 -14.44
N ASP A 76 -16.94 -2.78 -14.72
CA ASP A 76 -17.41 -1.67 -15.55
C ASP A 76 -17.83 -2.14 -16.96
N LYS A 77 -17.02 -3.00 -17.59
CA LYS A 77 -17.39 -3.61 -18.88
C LYS A 77 -18.71 -4.38 -18.78
N HIS A 78 -18.87 -5.23 -17.77
CA HIS A 78 -20.10 -6.01 -17.58
C HIS A 78 -21.30 -5.12 -17.28
N THR A 79 -21.15 -4.08 -16.46
CA THR A 79 -22.21 -3.10 -16.19
C THR A 79 -22.63 -2.37 -17.45
N ARG A 80 -21.70 -1.96 -18.31
CA ARG A 80 -22.02 -1.35 -19.61
C ARG A 80 -22.78 -2.31 -20.52
N MET A 81 -22.37 -3.59 -20.57
CA MET A 81 -23.10 -4.61 -21.33
C MET A 81 -24.53 -4.78 -20.81
N LEU A 82 -24.73 -4.86 -19.49
CA LEU A 82 -26.07 -4.94 -18.88
C LEU A 82 -26.91 -3.71 -19.22
N LEU A 83 -26.33 -2.52 -19.22
CA LEU A 83 -27.00 -1.28 -19.65
C LEU A 83 -27.45 -1.35 -21.12
N GLN A 84 -26.61 -1.90 -22.00
CA GLN A 84 -26.97 -2.11 -23.41
C GLN A 84 -28.10 -3.13 -23.56
N PHE A 85 -28.06 -4.24 -22.82
CA PHE A 85 -29.15 -5.22 -22.81
C PHE A 85 -30.45 -4.62 -22.30
N ALA A 86 -30.42 -3.86 -21.20
CA ALA A 86 -31.58 -3.17 -20.66
C ALA A 86 -32.15 -2.16 -21.67
N ASN A 87 -31.29 -1.39 -22.34
CA ASN A 87 -31.72 -0.45 -23.38
C ASN A 87 -32.35 -1.17 -24.59
N HIS A 88 -31.73 -2.24 -25.08
CA HIS A 88 -32.29 -3.04 -26.16
C HIS A 88 -33.66 -3.62 -25.78
N TYR A 89 -33.76 -4.21 -24.58
CA TYR A 89 -35.02 -4.71 -24.04
C TYR A 89 -36.08 -3.61 -23.99
N PHE A 90 -35.70 -2.40 -23.58
CA PHE A 90 -36.61 -1.27 -23.51
C PHE A 90 -37.12 -0.82 -24.89
N ALA A 91 -36.21 -0.73 -25.85
CA ALA A 91 -36.50 -0.29 -27.21
C ALA A 91 -37.35 -1.32 -28.00
N VAL A 92 -37.03 -2.61 -27.92
CA VAL A 92 -37.76 -3.66 -28.66
C VAL A 92 -39.19 -3.83 -28.15
N ASN A 93 -39.38 -3.76 -26.83
CA ASN A 93 -40.71 -3.87 -26.22
C ASN A 93 -41.48 -2.54 -26.28
N LYS A 94 -40.88 -1.46 -26.78
CA LYS A 94 -41.50 -0.13 -26.95
C LYS A 94 -42.17 0.38 -25.67
N PHE A 95 -41.53 0.20 -24.51
CA PHE A 95 -42.07 0.77 -23.28
C PHE A 95 -42.13 2.29 -23.41
N GLU A 96 -43.30 2.87 -23.12
CA GLU A 96 -43.52 4.31 -23.26
C GLU A 96 -42.80 5.12 -22.18
N ASN A 97 -42.68 4.56 -20.97
CA ASN A 97 -42.16 5.25 -19.81
C ASN A 97 -41.33 4.31 -18.93
N LEU A 98 -40.25 4.84 -18.34
CA LEU A 98 -39.47 4.12 -17.33
C LEU A 98 -40.27 4.05 -16.02
N ALA A 99 -40.60 2.84 -15.57
CA ALA A 99 -41.20 2.64 -14.26
C ALA A 99 -40.15 2.89 -13.17
N THR A 100 -40.31 4.00 -12.45
CA THR A 100 -39.40 4.39 -11.37
C THR A 100 -39.86 3.85 -10.02
N THR A 101 -38.93 3.68 -9.08
CA THR A 101 -39.23 3.23 -7.71
C THR A 101 -40.08 4.23 -6.93
N SER A 102 -40.11 5.50 -7.33
CA SER A 102 -41.04 6.51 -6.78
C SER A 102 -42.49 6.29 -7.19
N GLN A 103 -42.72 5.64 -8.34
CA GLN A 103 -44.06 5.38 -8.86
C GLN A 103 -44.54 3.98 -8.48
N TYR A 104 -43.67 2.98 -8.65
CA TYR A 104 -44.01 1.58 -8.46
C TYR A 104 -42.85 0.85 -7.76
N MET A 105 -43.03 0.58 -6.48
CA MET A 105 -42.07 -0.14 -5.65
C MET A 105 -42.62 -1.52 -5.31
N SER A 106 -41.94 -2.58 -5.77
CA SER A 106 -42.35 -3.94 -5.47
C SER A 106 -42.08 -4.31 -4.01
N LYS A 107 -42.86 -5.23 -3.44
CA LYS A 107 -42.60 -5.76 -2.08
C LYS A 107 -41.19 -6.34 -1.95
N GLY A 108 -40.69 -7.00 -3.00
CA GLY A 108 -39.32 -7.51 -3.04
C GLY A 108 -38.27 -6.38 -3.00
N MET A 109 -38.52 -5.25 -3.67
CA MET A 109 -37.63 -4.09 -3.62
C MET A 109 -37.58 -3.46 -2.23
N ILE A 110 -38.72 -3.37 -1.54
CA ILE A 110 -38.80 -2.91 -0.14
C ILE A 110 -37.94 -3.82 0.76
N GLN A 111 -38.07 -5.14 0.61
CA GLN A 111 -37.29 -6.11 1.38
C GLN A 111 -35.79 -6.02 1.08
N ALA A 112 -35.42 -5.89 -0.21
CA ALA A 112 -34.04 -5.74 -0.63
C ALA A 112 -33.41 -4.45 -0.09
N GLU A 113 -34.12 -3.33 -0.14
CA GLU A 113 -33.64 -2.07 0.42
C GLU A 113 -33.44 -2.16 1.94
N GLY A 114 -34.39 -2.78 2.67
CA GLY A 114 -34.26 -3.05 4.10
C GLY A 114 -33.01 -3.87 4.41
N PHE A 115 -32.83 -5.00 3.72
CA PHE A 115 -31.65 -5.86 3.86
C PHE A 115 -30.33 -5.10 3.61
N VAL A 116 -30.27 -4.29 2.54
CA VAL A 116 -29.07 -3.50 2.22
C VAL A 116 -28.81 -2.41 3.27
N LYS A 117 -29.85 -1.72 3.75
CA LYS A 117 -29.72 -0.73 4.83
C LYS A 117 -29.18 -1.38 6.11
N ASP A 118 -29.68 -2.55 6.46
CA ASP A 118 -29.24 -3.30 7.64
C ASP A 118 -27.78 -3.75 7.49
N GLN A 119 -27.39 -4.25 6.32
CA GLN A 119 -25.99 -4.58 6.01
C GLN A 119 -25.06 -3.37 6.18
N ILE A 120 -25.44 -2.21 5.62
CA ILE A 120 -24.66 -0.97 5.71
C ILE A 120 -24.57 -0.48 7.16
N SER A 121 -25.68 -0.51 7.90
CA SER A 121 -25.73 -0.15 9.31
C SER A 121 -24.81 -1.05 10.15
N ASN A 122 -24.92 -2.36 9.97
CA ASN A 122 -24.08 -3.34 10.67
C ASN A 122 -22.59 -3.17 10.34
N ALA A 123 -22.25 -2.89 9.08
CA ALA A 123 -20.87 -2.60 8.68
C ALA A 123 -20.34 -1.32 9.33
N ARG A 124 -21.17 -0.28 9.45
CA ARG A 124 -20.82 0.97 10.16
C ARG A 124 -20.63 0.74 11.66
N MET A 125 -21.53 0.01 12.31
CA MET A 125 -21.43 -0.31 13.75
C MET A 125 -20.14 -1.08 14.05
N LYS A 126 -19.84 -2.15 13.29
CA LYS A 126 -18.58 -2.90 13.43
C LYS A 126 -17.33 -2.03 13.25
N LYS A 127 -17.39 -1.01 12.39
CA LYS A 127 -16.30 -0.05 12.21
C LYS A 127 -16.12 0.83 13.45
N ILE A 128 -17.22 1.33 14.03
CA ILE A 128 -17.21 2.16 15.25
C ILE A 128 -16.70 1.36 16.46
N GLU A 129 -17.18 0.13 16.64
CA GLU A 129 -16.72 -0.77 17.71
C GLU A 129 -15.22 -1.04 17.65
N ARG A 130 -14.67 -1.29 16.45
CA ARG A 130 -13.22 -1.46 16.25
C ARG A 130 -12.42 -0.21 16.61
N GLN A 131 -12.98 0.98 16.36
CA GLN A 131 -12.34 2.26 16.68
C GLN A 131 -12.42 2.60 18.17
N GLN A 132 -13.46 2.15 18.87
CA GLN A 132 -13.60 2.34 20.32
C GLN A 132 -12.81 1.30 21.14
N GLY A 133 -12.70 0.06 20.65
CA GLY A 133 -11.94 -1.01 21.33
C GLY A 133 -10.42 -0.91 21.22
N THR A 134 -9.89 -0.01 20.40
CA THR A 134 -8.43 0.26 20.26
C THR A 134 -7.96 1.46 21.10
N GLY A 135 -8.84 2.01 21.94
CA GLY A 135 -8.57 3.16 22.82
C GLY A 135 -8.32 2.84 24.30
N ASN A 136 -8.10 1.57 24.67
CA ASN A 136 -7.70 1.16 26.03
C ASN A 136 -6.31 0.51 26.00
#